data_AF-A0A7C8YPM6-F1
#
_entry.id   AF-A0A7C8YPM6-F1
#
_cell.length_a   1.000
_cell.length_b   1.000
_cell.length_c   1.000
_cell.angle_alpha   90.00
_cell.angle_beta   90.00
_cell.angle_gamma   90.00
#
_symmetry.space_group_name_H-M   'P 1'
#
loop_
_entity.id
_entity.type
_entity.pdbx_description
1 polymer ?
#
loop_
_entity_poly.entity_id
_entity_poly.type
_entity_poly.pdbx_seq_one_letter_code
_entity_poly.pdbx_strand_id
1 'polypeptide(L)'
;FDDNIPQRAFDNFQFVNFTKIMSENKDMSKKEAAFALAALMEIPFQYRATQKLEPNKYSVTRSHNRPLPPPSEVIDHDAAKSVALMGDSSSIGTSAPFEQVCPICL
;
A
#
# COMPACT_ATOMS: atom_id res chain seq x y z
N PHE A 1 -15.16 -8.03 -9.84
CA PHE A 1 -15.70 -6.95 -8.98
C PHE A 1 -15.59 -5.57 -9.66
N ASP A 2 -15.04 -5.55 -10.86
CA ASP A 2 -14.37 -4.45 -11.54
C ASP A 2 -14.79 -4.43 -13.02
N ASP A 3 -15.07 -5.61 -13.60
CA ASP A 3 -15.57 -5.77 -14.98
C ASP A 3 -16.90 -5.07 -15.29
N ASN A 4 -17.74 -4.82 -14.27
CA ASN A 4 -19.11 -4.33 -14.45
C ASN A 4 -19.27 -2.82 -14.13
N ILE A 5 -18.20 -2.03 -14.24
CA ILE A 5 -18.26 -0.57 -14.02
C ILE A 5 -18.50 0.13 -15.37
N PRO A 6 -19.74 0.61 -15.66
CA PRO A 6 -20.09 1.19 -16.94
C PRO A 6 -19.50 2.60 -17.14
N GLN A 7 -19.52 3.07 -18.40
CA GLN A 7 -19.12 4.42 -18.82
C GLN A 7 -17.63 4.78 -18.63
N ARG A 8 -16.72 3.82 -18.76
CA ARG A 8 -15.27 4.07 -18.74
C ARG A 8 -14.70 4.03 -20.16
N ALA A 9 -13.79 4.96 -20.47
CA ALA A 9 -13.10 5.00 -21.77
C ALA A 9 -12.11 3.83 -21.95
N PHE A 10 -11.58 3.30 -20.84
CA PHE A 10 -10.74 2.12 -20.77
C PHE A 10 -10.83 1.52 -19.36
N ASP A 11 -10.40 0.28 -19.21
CA ASP A 11 -10.37 -0.37 -17.91
C ASP A 11 -9.25 0.21 -17.04
N ASN A 12 -9.60 0.92 -15.97
CA ASN A 12 -8.68 1.71 -15.14
C ASN A 12 -8.72 1.33 -13.66
N PHE A 13 -9.31 0.19 -13.32
CA PHE A 13 -9.50 -0.25 -11.95
C PHE A 13 -9.36 -1.76 -11.87
N GLN A 14 -8.47 -2.24 -11.01
CA GLN A 14 -8.23 -3.66 -10.76
C GLN A 14 -8.35 -3.91 -9.25
N PHE A 15 -9.17 -4.87 -8.86
CA PHE A 15 -9.26 -5.36 -7.48
C PHE A 15 -8.43 -6.63 -7.28
N VAL A 16 -7.45 -6.56 -6.36
CA VAL A 16 -6.67 -7.73 -5.93
C VAL A 16 -7.08 -8.16 -4.53
N ASN A 17 -7.53 -9.41 -4.40
CA ASN A 17 -7.84 -10.00 -3.09
C ASN A 17 -6.55 -10.45 -2.38
N PHE A 18 -5.94 -9.53 -1.64
CA PHE A 18 -4.72 -9.77 -0.86
C PHE A 18 -4.85 -10.95 0.09
N THR A 19 -5.92 -10.99 0.89
CA THR A 19 -6.14 -12.05 1.90
C THR A 19 -6.21 -13.42 1.26
N LYS A 20 -6.89 -13.55 0.11
CA LYS A 20 -6.94 -14.81 -0.64
C LYS A 20 -5.54 -15.27 -1.02
N ILE A 21 -4.72 -14.40 -1.60
CA ILE A 21 -3.35 -14.73 -2.02
C ILE A 21 -2.47 -15.12 -0.83
N MET A 22 -2.56 -14.37 0.27
CA MET A 22 -1.76 -14.65 1.47
C MET A 22 -2.22 -15.91 2.23
N SER A 23 -3.47 -16.33 2.07
CA SER A 23 -4.01 -17.56 2.67
C SER A 23 -3.57 -18.86 1.98
N GLU A 24 -2.94 -18.78 0.80
CA GLU A 24 -2.52 -19.98 0.06
C GLU A 24 -1.39 -20.74 0.78
N ASN A 25 -1.35 -22.07 0.65
CA ASN A 25 -0.27 -22.89 1.21
C ASN A 25 0.96 -22.89 0.29
N LYS A 26 1.66 -21.75 0.22
CA LYS A 26 2.87 -21.52 -0.59
C LYS A 26 3.92 -20.76 0.22
N ASP A 27 5.18 -20.84 -0.23
CA ASP A 27 6.27 -20.02 0.33
C ASP A 27 5.97 -18.53 0.19
N MET A 28 6.45 -17.71 1.13
CA MET A 28 6.21 -16.26 1.14
C MET A 28 6.63 -15.56 -0.15
N SER A 29 7.82 -15.89 -0.69
CA SER A 29 8.30 -15.30 -1.94
C SER A 29 7.36 -15.57 -3.13
N LYS A 30 6.70 -16.73 -3.14
CA LYS A 30 5.71 -17.09 -4.17
C LYS A 30 4.40 -16.34 -3.99
N LYS A 31 3.98 -16.09 -2.74
CA LYS A 31 2.79 -15.27 -2.43
C LYS A 31 3.00 -13.82 -2.84
N GLU A 32 4.15 -13.24 -2.50
CA GLU A 32 4.53 -11.89 -2.89
C GLU A 32 4.59 -11.75 -4.42
N ALA A 33 5.23 -12.69 -5.11
CA ALA A 33 5.27 -12.70 -6.57
C ALA A 33 3.86 -12.83 -7.19
N ALA A 34 2.99 -13.66 -6.62
CA ALA A 34 1.60 -13.80 -7.07
C ALA A 34 0.80 -12.52 -6.85
N PHE A 35 0.97 -11.86 -5.70
CA PHE A 35 0.34 -10.57 -5.40
C PHE A 35 0.83 -9.48 -6.36
N ALA A 36 2.14 -9.34 -6.54
CA ALA A 36 2.73 -8.36 -7.43
C ALA A 36 2.25 -8.57 -8.88
N LEU A 37 2.21 -9.82 -9.34
CA LEU A 37 1.68 -10.14 -10.66
C LEU A 37 0.22 -9.73 -10.79
N ALA A 38 -0.64 -10.16 -9.85
CA ALA A 38 -2.06 -9.84 -9.87
C ALA A 38 -2.32 -8.32 -9.85
N ALA A 39 -1.52 -7.56 -9.10
CA ALA A 39 -1.63 -6.10 -9.01
C ALA A 39 -1.14 -5.37 -10.25
N LEU A 40 -0.19 -5.94 -11.00
CA LEU A 40 0.52 -5.22 -12.06
C LEU A 40 0.17 -5.67 -13.48
N MET A 41 -0.46 -6.84 -13.68
CA MET A 41 -0.71 -7.39 -15.02
C MET A 41 -1.53 -6.48 -15.94
N GLU A 42 -2.40 -5.62 -15.39
CA GLU A 42 -3.21 -4.70 -16.19
C GLU A 42 -2.54 -3.37 -16.47
N ILE A 43 -1.53 -2.99 -15.68
CA ILE A 43 -0.83 -1.71 -15.79
C ILE A 43 -0.25 -1.47 -17.20
N PRO A 44 0.37 -2.45 -17.89
CA PRO A 44 0.86 -2.25 -19.25
C PRO A 44 -0.23 -1.85 -20.25
N PHE A 45 -1.43 -2.43 -20.13
CA PHE A 45 -2.56 -2.12 -21.01
C PHE A 45 -3.18 -0.77 -20.65
N GLN A 46 -3.35 -0.51 -19.36
CA GLN A 46 -3.82 0.77 -18.82
C GLN A 46 -2.92 1.92 -19.28
N TYR A 47 -1.60 1.76 -19.18
CA TYR A 47 -0.63 2.75 -19.63
C TYR A 47 -0.80 3.06 -21.13
N ARG A 48 -0.87 2.04 -21.98
CA ARG A 48 -1.10 2.22 -23.42
C ARG A 48 -2.43 2.86 -23.74
N ALA A 49 -3.48 2.58 -22.95
CA ALA A 49 -4.78 3.23 -23.11
C ALA A 49 -4.66 4.73 -22.81
N THR A 50 -3.98 5.11 -21.73
CA THR A 50 -3.75 6.53 -21.39
C THR A 50 -2.94 7.28 -22.43
N GLN A 51 -1.96 6.63 -23.08
CA GLN A 51 -1.18 7.23 -24.18
C GLN A 51 -2.04 7.54 -25.42
N LYS A 52 -3.15 6.83 -25.62
CA LYS A 52 -4.08 7.04 -26.74
C LYS A 52 -5.18 8.06 -26.42
N LEU A 53 -5.30 8.48 -25.16
CA LEU A 53 -6.21 9.54 -24.78
C LEU A 53 -5.53 10.87 -25.06
N GLU A 54 -6.15 11.69 -25.90
CA GLU A 54 -5.73 13.08 -26.06
C GLU A 54 -5.76 13.76 -24.68
N PRO A 55 -4.70 14.49 -24.27
CA PRO A 55 -4.68 15.20 -23.00
C PRO A 55 -5.86 16.17 -23.00
N ASN A 56 -6.83 15.86 -22.13
CA ASN A 56 -8.10 16.57 -22.09
C ASN A 56 -7.82 18.06 -21.82
N LYS A 57 -7.97 18.92 -22.85
CA LYS A 57 -7.77 20.38 -22.76
C LYS A 57 -8.80 21.06 -21.86
N TYR A 58 -9.83 20.33 -21.46
CA TYR A 58 -10.77 20.78 -20.44
C TYR A 58 -10.10 20.55 -19.09
N SER A 59 -9.70 21.67 -18.47
CA SER A 59 -9.47 21.77 -17.04
C SER A 59 -10.63 21.08 -16.35
N VAL A 60 -10.45 19.81 -15.96
CA VAL A 60 -11.33 19.17 -15.01
C VAL A 60 -11.22 20.10 -13.82
N THR A 61 -12.31 20.79 -13.51
CA THR A 61 -12.49 21.51 -12.25
C THR A 61 -12.39 20.46 -11.14
N ARG A 62 -11.16 19.99 -10.86
CA ARG A 62 -10.86 19.20 -9.69
C ARG A 62 -11.10 20.19 -8.58
N SER A 63 -12.27 20.10 -7.97
CA SER A 63 -12.42 20.43 -6.56
C SER A 63 -11.13 19.94 -5.90
N HIS A 64 -10.28 20.87 -5.48
CA HIS A 64 -9.05 20.53 -4.81
C HIS A 64 -9.46 19.92 -3.49
N ASN A 65 -9.69 18.61 -3.49
CA ASN A 65 -9.86 17.81 -2.29
C ASN A 65 -8.49 17.83 -1.61
N ARG A 66 -8.24 18.90 -0.85
CA ARG A 66 -7.01 19.05 -0.08
C ARG A 66 -7.08 17.98 1.01
N PRO A 67 -6.11 17.06 1.08
CA PRO A 67 -6.06 16.09 2.17
C PRO A 67 -6.12 16.84 3.50
N LEU A 68 -6.96 16.36 4.42
CA LEU A 68 -6.94 16.85 5.79
C LEU A 68 -5.56 16.54 6.40
N PRO A 69 -5.09 17.36 7.36
CA PRO A 69 -3.89 17.01 8.09
C PRO A 69 -4.12 15.69 8.86
N PRO A 70 -3.06 14.90 9.09
CA PRO A 70 -3.15 13.73 9.96
C PRO A 70 -3.64 14.15 11.37
N PRO A 71 -4.44 13.31 12.06
CA PRO A 71 -4.90 13.60 13.43
C PRO A 71 -3.72 13.75 14.40
N SER A 72 -3.66 14.86 15.14
CA SER A 72 -2.54 15.17 16.05
C SER A 72 -2.39 14.16 17.17
N GLU A 73 -3.49 13.66 17.70
CA GLU A 73 -3.49 12.74 18.85
C GLU A 73 -2.76 11.43 18.53
N VAL A 74 -2.89 10.96 17.28
CA VAL A 74 -2.21 9.74 16.81
C VAL A 74 -0.71 10.00 16.67
N ILE A 75 -0.34 11.16 16.11
CA ILE A 75 1.07 11.54 15.92
C ILE A 75 1.78 11.67 17.27
N ASP A 76 1.15 12.35 18.23
CA ASP A 76 1.72 12.57 19.56
C ASP A 76 1.88 11.25 20.32
N HIS A 77 0.90 10.36 20.21
CA HIS A 77 0.96 9.03 20.82
C HIS A 77 2.05 8.13 20.19
N ASP A 78 2.19 8.14 18.87
CA ASP A 78 3.24 7.38 18.16
C ASP A 78 4.63 7.95 18.48
N ALA A 79 4.76 9.27 18.55
CA ALA A 79 5.98 9.94 18.98
C ALA A 79 6.33 9.55 20.43
N ALA A 80 5.38 9.61 21.37
CA ALA A 80 5.59 9.21 22.75
C ALA A 80 5.98 7.71 22.88
N LYS A 81 5.34 6.82 22.11
CA LYS A 81 5.73 5.39 22.06
C LYS A 81 7.14 5.20 21.51
N SER A 82 7.51 5.91 20.45
CA SER A 82 8.86 5.83 19.89
C SER A 82 9.93 6.33 20.86
N VAL A 83 9.62 7.37 21.65
CA VAL A 83 10.50 7.89 22.72
C VAL A 83 10.57 6.93 23.90
N ALA A 84 9.46 6.29 24.29
CA ALA A 84 9.43 5.28 25.35
C ALA A 84 10.25 4.03 25.00
N LEU A 85 10.24 3.61 23.73
CA LEU A 85 11.08 2.51 23.23
C LEU A 85 12.58 2.85 23.24
N MET A 86 12.94 4.14 23.18
CA MET A 86 14.34 4.61 23.28
C MET A 86 14.78 4.81 24.74
N GLY A 87 13.82 5.01 25.67
CA GLY A 87 14.05 5.34 27.08
C GLY A 87 14.43 4.18 28.00
N ASP A 88 14.37 2.93 27.53
CA ASP A 88 14.81 1.75 28.32
C ASP A 88 16.25 1.29 28.01
N SER A 89 17.02 2.14 27.32
CA SER A 89 18.47 1.91 27.14
C SER A 89 19.26 2.33 28.38
N SER A 90 18.85 1.88 29.57
CA SER A 90 19.76 1.87 30.72
C SER A 90 20.78 0.77 30.48
N SER A 91 22.01 1.18 30.18
CA SER A 91 23.16 0.32 29.96
C SER A 91 23.31 -0.77 31.04
N ILE A 92 22.97 -2.01 30.69
CA ILE A 92 23.49 -3.21 31.34
C ILE A 92 23.91 -4.17 30.22
N GLY A 93 25.18 -4.58 30.26
CA GLY A 93 25.81 -5.32 29.19
C GLY A 93 25.40 -6.79 29.11
N THR A 94 25.80 -7.39 27.97
CA THR A 94 26.04 -8.83 27.71
C THR A 94 25.07 -9.52 26.75
N SER A 95 25.61 -9.80 25.55
CA SER A 95 25.38 -10.92 24.60
C SER A 95 24.03 -11.15 23.89
N ALA A 96 24.18 -11.27 22.56
CA ALA A 96 23.43 -12.10 21.60
C ALA A 96 22.15 -11.53 20.94
N PRO A 97 21.86 -11.92 19.67
CA PRO A 97 21.10 -11.11 18.73
C PRO A 97 19.60 -11.39 18.82
N PHE A 98 18.81 -10.35 19.09
CA PHE A 98 17.37 -10.45 19.04
C PHE A 98 16.88 -10.16 17.63
N GLU A 99 16.42 -11.23 16.99
CA GLU A 99 15.61 -11.27 15.78
C GLU A 99 14.40 -10.32 15.95
N GLN A 100 14.50 -9.13 15.37
CA GLN A 100 13.41 -8.17 15.31
C GLN A 100 12.38 -8.67 14.30
N VAL A 101 11.45 -9.50 14.76
CA VAL A 101 10.26 -9.87 13.99
C VAL A 101 9.35 -8.64 13.91
N CYS A 102 9.08 -8.20 12.68
CA CYS A 102 8.25 -7.04 12.36
C CYS A 102 6.79 -7.26 12.79
N PRO A 103 6.15 -6.32 13.50
CA PRO A 103 4.78 -6.49 14.01
C PRO A 103 3.68 -6.41 12.94
N ILE A 104 4.04 -6.35 11.64
CA ILE A 104 3.09 -6.25 10.52
C ILE A 104 3.05 -7.52 9.66
N CYS A 105 3.88 -8.52 9.93
CA CYS A 105 3.85 -9.77 9.19
C CYS A 105 2.73 -10.69 9.73
N LEU A 106 1.56 -10.62 9.09
CA LEU A 106 0.54 -11.69 9.09
C LEU A 106 0.94 -12.80 8.12
#